data_AF-A0A929H076-F1
#
_entry.id   AF-A0A929H076-F1
#
_cell.length_a   1.000
_cell.length_b   1.000
_cell.length_c   1.000
_cell.angle_alpha   90.00
_cell.angle_beta   90.00
_cell.angle_gamma   90.00
#
_symmetry.space_group_name_H-M   'P 1'
#
loop_
_entity.id
_entity.type
_entity.pdbx_description
1 polymer ?
#
loop_
_entity_poly.entity_id
_entity_poly.type
_entity_poly.pdbx_seq_one_letter_code
_entity_poly.pdbx_strand_id
1 'polypeptide(L)'
;GRVGATVGEKLWSLAVGTGPGGLRHQVLCVTHLPQLAGFGDMHFHVEKVAEGERTVTRVRQLEGQAQVEELAQMLGASGEAAYRSAEEILEQVAGCKMKEAGGEG
;
A
#
# COMPACT_ATOMS: atom_id res chain seq x y z
N GLY A 1 -2.15 -9.65 -7.47
CA GLY A 1 -3.29 -10.17 -8.26
C GLY A 1 -4.43 -9.17 -8.27
N ARG A 2 -5.41 -9.31 -9.19
CA ARG A 2 -6.53 -8.34 -9.37
C ARG A 2 -7.32 -8.05 -8.09
N VAL A 3 -7.52 -9.06 -7.23
CA VAL A 3 -8.26 -8.91 -5.97
C VAL A 3 -7.62 -7.85 -5.05
N GLY A 4 -6.29 -7.84 -4.91
CA GLY A 4 -5.59 -6.89 -4.04
C GLY A 4 -5.79 -5.44 -4.50
N ALA A 5 -5.75 -5.20 -5.81
CA ALA A 5 -5.97 -3.88 -6.38
C ALA A 5 -7.42 -3.39 -6.17
N THR A 6 -8.41 -4.25 -6.47
CA THR A 6 -9.83 -3.89 -6.29
C THR A 6 -10.20 -3.60 -4.83
N VAL A 7 -9.64 -4.36 -3.89
CA VAL A 7 -9.87 -4.08 -2.46
C VAL A 7 -9.16 -2.80 -2.04
N GLY A 8 -7.92 -2.58 -2.50
CA GLY A 8 -7.17 -1.35 -2.23
C GLY A 8 -7.90 -0.10 -2.70
N GLU A 9 -8.42 -0.11 -3.93
CA GLU A 9 -9.22 0.98 -4.51
C GLU A 9 -10.45 1.30 -3.64
N LYS A 10 -11.23 0.28 -3.24
CA LYS A 10 -12.41 0.49 -2.40
C LYS A 10 -12.09 1.02 -1.00
N LEU A 11 -10.99 0.57 -0.39
CA LEU A 11 -10.56 1.09 0.90
C LEU A 11 -10.08 2.54 0.78
N TRP A 12 -9.37 2.85 -0.30
CA TRP A 12 -8.92 4.21 -0.58
C TRP A 12 -10.11 5.15 -0.85
N SER A 13 -11.13 4.73 -1.61
CA SER A 13 -12.31 5.56 -1.88
C SER A 13 -13.11 5.92 -0.62
N LEU A 14 -13.17 5.00 0.35
CA LEU A 14 -13.68 5.29 1.70
C LEU A 14 -12.79 6.27 2.47
N ALA A 15 -11.47 6.19 2.29
CA ALA A 15 -10.53 7.08 2.96
C ALA A 15 -10.65 8.53 2.45
N VAL A 16 -10.72 8.71 1.13
CA VAL A 16 -10.80 10.04 0.50
C VAL A 16 -12.22 10.59 0.35
N GLY A 17 -13.23 9.74 0.55
CA GLY A 17 -14.64 10.12 0.49
C GLY A 17 -15.18 10.25 -0.93
N THR A 18 -14.64 9.51 -1.90
CA THR A 18 -15.18 9.42 -3.27
C THR A 18 -16.28 8.37 -3.42
N GLY A 19 -16.50 7.55 -2.38
CA GLY A 19 -17.56 6.56 -2.34
C GLY A 19 -18.96 7.12 -2.03
N PRO A 20 -20.00 6.25 -2.04
CA PRO A 20 -21.37 6.64 -1.73
C PRO A 20 -21.47 7.32 -0.35
N GLY A 21 -21.98 8.55 -0.34
CA GLY A 21 -22.13 9.36 0.88
C GLY A 21 -21.05 10.42 1.10
N GLY A 22 -19.95 10.40 0.34
CA GLY A 22 -18.96 11.48 0.33
C GLY A 22 -18.16 11.67 1.63
N LEU A 23 -18.26 10.72 2.57
CA LEU A 23 -17.65 10.82 3.89
C LEU A 23 -16.21 10.29 3.87
N ARG A 24 -15.30 11.05 4.49
CA ARG A 24 -13.91 10.64 4.69
C ARG A 24 -13.78 9.80 5.95
N HIS A 25 -12.99 8.73 5.86
CA HIS A 25 -12.71 7.84 6.97
C HIS A 25 -11.20 7.65 7.17
N GLN A 26 -10.76 7.43 8.40
CA GLN A 26 -9.43 6.87 8.64
C GLN A 26 -9.50 5.36 8.50
N VAL A 27 -8.85 4.82 7.47
CA VAL A 27 -8.83 3.37 7.19
C VAL A 27 -7.47 2.81 7.58
N LEU A 28 -7.46 1.89 8.54
CA LEU A 28 -6.28 1.12 8.93
C LEU A 28 -6.38 -0.28 8.30
N CYS A 29 -5.38 -0.67 7.51
CA CYS A 29 -5.34 -1.98 6.86
C CYS A 29 -4.03 -2.70 7.16
N VAL A 30 -4.12 -3.95 7.62
CA VAL A 30 -2.98 -4.87 7.72
C VAL A 30 -3.06 -5.84 6.54
N THR A 31 -2.03 -5.87 5.71
CA THR A 31 -2.05 -6.67 4.47
C THR A 31 -0.68 -7.26 4.15
N HIS A 32 -0.70 -8.38 3.43
CA HIS A 32 0.48 -8.97 2.78
C HIS A 32 0.41 -8.85 1.26
N LEU A 33 -0.60 -8.15 0.73
CA LEU A 33 -0.80 -7.99 -0.72
C LEU A 33 -0.18 -6.67 -1.19
N PRO A 34 0.88 -6.70 -2.03
CA PRO A 34 1.58 -5.49 -2.44
C PRO A 34 0.69 -4.55 -3.26
N GLN A 35 -0.22 -5.10 -4.08
CA GLN A 35 -1.17 -4.29 -4.86
C GLN A 35 -2.16 -3.53 -3.98
N LEU A 36 -2.48 -4.04 -2.77
CA LEU A 36 -3.33 -3.33 -1.82
C LEU A 36 -2.51 -2.28 -1.07
N ALA A 37 -1.32 -2.67 -0.57
CA ALA A 37 -0.45 -1.80 0.20
C ALA A 37 -0.06 -0.53 -0.57
N GLY A 38 0.08 -0.60 -1.90
CA GLY A 38 0.32 0.56 -2.76
C GLY A 38 -0.76 1.66 -2.67
N PHE A 39 -2.01 1.32 -2.35
CA PHE A 39 -3.11 2.30 -2.19
C PHE A 39 -3.04 3.09 -0.88
N GLY A 40 -2.25 2.67 0.10
CA GLY A 40 -2.13 3.37 1.38
C GLY A 40 -1.59 4.79 1.19
N ASP A 41 -2.17 5.76 1.89
CA ASP A 41 -1.62 7.12 1.94
C ASP A 41 -0.37 7.19 2.82
N MET A 42 -0.26 6.26 3.77
CA MET A 42 0.93 5.99 4.58
C MET A 42 1.19 4.49 4.57
N HIS A 43 2.45 4.09 4.40
CA HIS A 43 2.85 2.68 4.44
C HIS A 43 3.71 2.46 5.69
N PHE A 44 3.31 1.53 6.55
CA PHE A 44 4.09 1.14 7.74
C PHE A 44 4.58 -0.30 7.63
N HIS A 45 5.87 -0.50 7.88
CA HIS A 45 6.46 -1.81 8.06
C HIS A 45 6.39 -2.21 9.53
N VAL A 46 5.95 -3.44 9.78
CA VAL A 46 5.85 -4.02 11.12
C VAL A 46 6.75 -5.24 11.20
N GLU A 47 7.74 -5.20 12.08
CA GLU A 47 8.70 -6.28 12.27
C GLU A 47 8.82 -6.70 13.73
N LYS A 48 9.29 -7.93 13.94
CA LYS A 48 9.70 -8.43 15.24
C LYS A 48 11.21 -8.35 15.36
N VAL A 49 11.70 -7.67 16.38
CA VAL A 49 13.14 -7.52 16.66
C VAL A 49 13.44 -8.20 17.99
N ALA A 50 14.49 -9.04 18.02
CA ALA A 50 15.00 -9.61 19.26
C ALA A 50 15.91 -8.58 19.95
N GLU A 51 15.54 -8.14 21.14
CA GLU A 51 16.28 -7.22 22.00
C GLU A 51 16.59 -7.93 23.33
N GLY A 52 17.80 -8.50 23.43
CA GLY A 52 18.21 -9.34 24.56
C GLY A 52 17.38 -10.62 24.62
N GLU A 53 16.72 -10.87 25.75
CA GLU A 53 15.85 -12.04 25.96
C GLU A 53 14.38 -11.78 25.56
N ARG A 54 14.07 -10.62 24.97
CA ARG A 54 12.69 -10.25 24.60
C ARG A 54 12.56 -10.01 23.10
N THR A 55 11.41 -10.40 22.55
CA THR A 55 11.00 -10.02 21.20
C THR A 55 10.07 -8.82 21.29
N VAL A 56 10.47 -7.70 20.69
CA VAL A 56 9.65 -6.48 20.60
C VAL A 56 9.10 -6.33 19.19
N THR A 57 7.95 -5.67 19.06
CA THR A 57 7.40 -5.30 17.75
C THR A 57 7.77 -3.85 17.45
N ARG A 58 8.38 -3.62 16.29
CA ARG A 58 8.76 -2.28 15.82
C ARG A 58 7.90 -1.93 14.61
N VAL A 59 7.47 -0.67 14.58
CA VAL A 59 6.70 -0.10 13.47
C VAL A 59 7.49 1.09 12.93
N ARG A 60 7.73 1.12 11.63
CA ARG A 60 8.38 2.25 10.95
C ARG A 60 7.59 2.67 9.72
N GLN A 61 7.47 3.96 9.48
CA GLN A 61 6.89 4.48 8.25
C GLN A 61 7.89 4.28 7.10
N LEU A 62 7.37 3.92 5.93
CA LEU A 62 8.11 3.75 4.69
C LEU A 62 7.73 4.85 3.71
N GLU A 63 8.73 5.43 3.07
CA GLU A 63 8.57 6.49 2.07
C GLU A 63 9.56 6.27 0.93
N GLY A 64 9.20 6.75 -0.26
CA GLY A 64 10.05 6.70 -1.45
C GLY A 64 10.61 5.30 -1.72
N GLN A 65 11.94 5.20 -1.80
CA GLN A 65 12.62 3.94 -2.12
C GLN A 65 12.31 2.80 -1.12
N ALA A 66 12.14 3.12 0.17
CA ALA A 66 11.85 2.10 1.18
C ALA A 66 10.47 1.47 0.99
N GLN A 67 9.51 2.21 0.42
CA GLN A 67 8.21 1.67 0.05
C GLN A 67 8.33 0.71 -1.15
N VAL A 68 9.14 1.05 -2.15
CA VAL A 68 9.38 0.19 -3.32
C VAL A 68 10.05 -1.12 -2.89
N GLU A 69 11.07 -1.03 -2.02
CA GLU A 69 11.75 -2.19 -1.44
C GLU A 69 10.78 -3.13 -0.72
N GLU A 70 9.89 -2.60 0.11
CA GLU A 70 8.90 -3.41 0.82
C GLU A 70 7.94 -4.11 -0.13
N LEU A 71 7.42 -3.40 -1.13
CA LEU A 71 6.52 -3.99 -2.13
C LEU A 71 7.23 -5.08 -2.94
N ALA A 72 8.51 -4.89 -3.27
CA ALA A 72 9.33 -5.91 -3.93
C ALA A 72 9.51 -7.14 -3.03
N GLN A 73 9.76 -6.95 -1.73
CA GLN A 73 9.84 -8.06 -0.77
C GLN A 73 8.51 -8.81 -0.62
N MET A 74 7.38 -8.10 -0.56
CA MET A 74 6.03 -8.69 -0.49
C MET A 74 5.67 -9.53 -1.73
N LEU A 75 6.25 -9.21 -2.90
CA LEU A 75 6.10 -10.02 -4.11
C LEU A 75 6.82 -11.37 -4.03
N GLY A 76 7.69 -11.58 -3.03
CA GLY A 76 8.48 -12.81 -2.88
C GLY A 76 9.51 -13.00 -4.00
N ALA A 77 9.82 -11.92 -4.73
CA ALA A 77 10.79 -11.91 -5.82
C ALA A 77 12.00 -11.06 -5.41
N SER A 78 13.15 -11.34 -6.02
CA SER A 78 14.41 -10.62 -5.77
C SER A 78 15.02 -10.07 -7.06
N GLY A 79 15.84 -9.03 -6.94
CA GLY A 79 16.54 -8.41 -8.06
C GLY A 79 15.69 -7.40 -8.84
N GLU A 80 16.25 -6.85 -9.90
CA GLU A 80 15.70 -5.70 -10.65
C GLU A 80 14.26 -5.89 -11.12
N ALA A 81 13.88 -7.11 -11.51
CA ALA A 81 12.53 -7.41 -11.95
C ALA A 81 11.47 -7.22 -10.84
N ALA A 82 11.84 -7.50 -9.57
CA ALA A 82 10.96 -7.30 -8.43
C ALA A 82 10.74 -5.81 -8.16
N TYR A 83 11.81 -5.00 -8.23
CA TYR A 83 11.74 -3.54 -8.09
C TYR A 83 10.88 -2.93 -9.19
N ARG A 84 11.11 -3.31 -10.45
CA ARG A 84 10.28 -2.85 -11.58
C ARG A 84 8.81 -3.19 -11.38
N SER A 85 8.52 -4.42 -10.94
CA SER A 85 7.15 -4.83 -10.66
C SER A 85 6.51 -4.02 -9.51
N ALA A 86 7.31 -3.64 -8.50
CA ALA A 86 6.85 -2.80 -7.40
C ALA A 86 6.58 -1.34 -7.85
N GLU A 87 7.44 -0.79 -8.70
CA GLU A 87 7.24 0.52 -9.33
C GLU A 87 5.98 0.53 -10.21
N GLU A 88 5.78 -0.50 -11.03
CA GLU A 88 4.57 -0.68 -11.85
C GLU A 88 3.30 -0.74 -11.00
N ILE A 89 3.35 -1.34 -9.81
CA ILE A 89 2.21 -1.32 -8.86
C ILE A 89 1.91 0.12 -8.43
N LEU A 90 2.92 0.89 -8.02
CA LEU A 90 2.73 2.27 -7.59
C LEU A 90 2.21 3.17 -8.73
N GLU A 91 2.71 2.97 -9.95
CA GLU A 91 2.23 3.67 -11.15
C GLU A 91 0.76 3.34 -11.45
N GLN A 92 0.38 2.05 -11.39
CA GLN A 92 -1.01 1.63 -11.57
C GLN A 92 -1.94 2.23 -10.51
N VAL A 93 -1.50 2.23 -9.25
CA VAL A 93 -2.25 2.85 -8.15
C VAL A 93 -2.42 4.35 -8.37
N ALA A 94 -1.34 5.07 -8.72
CA ALA A 94 -1.42 6.50 -9.02
C ALA A 94 -2.40 6.76 -10.16
N GLY A 95 -2.36 5.94 -11.22
CA GLY A 95 -3.31 5.98 -12.32
C GLY A 95 -4.77 5.78 -11.88
N CYS A 96 -5.03 4.83 -10.98
CA CYS A 96 -6.37 4.63 -10.38
C CYS A 96 -6.80 5.85 -9.56
N LYS A 97 -5.97 6.32 -8.63
CA LYS A 97 -6.27 7.48 -7.77
C LYS A 97 -6.57 8.74 -8.60
N MET A 98 -5.84 8.97 -9.69
CA MET A 98 -6.07 10.10 -10.60
C MET A 98 -7.40 10.00 -11.37
N LYS A 99 -7.75 8.81 -11.88
CA LYS A 99 -9.00 8.62 -12.64
C LYS A 99 -10.23 8.86 -11.76
N GLU A 100 -10.19 8.42 -10.51
CA GLU A 100 -11.29 8.60 -9.58
C GLU A 100 -11.40 10.06 -9.11
N ALA A 101 -10.28 10.76 -8.93
CA ALA A 101 -10.26 12.19 -8.61
C ALA A 101 -10.70 13.09 -9.78
N GLY A 102 -10.55 12.65 -11.03
CA GLY A 102 -10.94 13.39 -12.23
C GLY A 102 -12.36 13.10 -12.76
N GLY A 103 -13.12 12.24 -12.07
CA GLY A 103 -14.44 11.77 -12.50
C GLY A 103 -15.64 12.65 -12.10
N GLU A 104 -15.41 13.79 -11.45
CA GLU A 104 -16.44 14.77 -11.11
C GLU A 104 -16.21 16.06 -11.90
N GLY A 105 -16.82 16.11 -13.09
CA GLY A 105 -16.93 17.29 -13.97
C GLY A 105 -18.17 17.19 -14.83
#